data_AF-A0A0A9GNY9-F1
#
_entry.id   AF-A0A0A9GNY9-F1
#
_cell.length_a   1.000
_cell.length_b   1.000
_cell.length_c   1.000
_cell.angle_alpha   90.00
_cell.angle_beta   90.00
_cell.angle_gamma   90.00
#
_symmetry.space_group_name_H-M   'P 1'
#
loop_
_entity.id
_entity.type
_entity.pdbx_description
1 polymer ?
#
loop_
_entity_poly.entity_id
_entity_poly.type
_entity_poly.pdbx_seq_one_letter_code
_entity_poly.pdbx_strand_id
1 'polypeptide(L)'
;MAGRLRRRADGSWEVKLNDTGVRLVLATAEATVEDFVGAGDEDSARREAALAPWTDVNAEDPDMCALCFLQLTRFQGDGGYAVGVSCSLMLCDPLSLARFLLSWARTHAEMKARSKVDANPMMQYASYFQRPDTMTRRIKSIPLDTVAAADTNVETVLFRAANTVGAPDHRALARACVDQAIERLGAAKVPRFSVVAVAKTGEGKGPAGMSVETCQEDELPGSGGGEHKLEVAQWQELGLEELVLRESKPVHISYSIVTGGGDEGLVVVMPDGEGFLVTATVPK
;
A
#
# COMPACT_ATOMS: atom_id res chain seq x y z
N MET A 1 10.19 7.56 1.07
CA MET A 1 9.70 7.18 -0.28
C MET A 1 10.82 6.99 -1.31
N ALA A 2 11.79 7.92 -1.46
CA ALA A 2 12.82 7.85 -2.50
C ALA A 2 14.12 7.08 -2.12
N GLY A 3 14.11 6.36 -0.99
CA GLY A 3 15.26 5.61 -0.49
C GLY A 3 15.39 4.22 -1.12
N ARG A 4 16.34 3.44 -0.60
CA ARG A 4 16.62 2.06 -1.00
C ARG A 4 16.83 1.18 0.21
N LEU A 5 16.48 -0.11 0.11
CA LEU A 5 16.75 -1.04 1.19
C LEU A 5 18.24 -1.35 1.22
N ARG A 6 18.79 -1.49 2.43
CA ARG A 6 20.16 -1.94 2.64
C ARG A 6 20.17 -2.90 3.81
N ARG A 7 20.89 -4.01 3.65
CA ARG A 7 21.20 -4.91 4.76
C ARG A 7 22.49 -4.44 5.43
N ARG A 8 22.46 -4.28 6.75
CA ARG A 8 23.64 -3.91 7.55
C ARG A 8 24.49 -5.14 7.85
N ALA A 9 25.72 -4.89 8.32
CA ALA A 9 26.67 -5.95 8.67
C ALA A 9 26.18 -6.83 9.84
N ASP A 10 25.34 -6.29 10.72
CA ASP A 10 24.70 -7.02 11.83
C ASP A 10 23.47 -7.84 11.37
N GLY A 11 23.16 -7.84 10.07
CA GLY A 11 22.02 -8.54 9.49
C GLY A 11 20.71 -7.76 9.52
N SER A 12 20.65 -6.61 10.21
CA SER A 12 19.46 -5.76 10.26
C SER A 12 19.19 -5.05 8.94
N TRP A 13 17.93 -4.71 8.70
CA TRP A 13 17.50 -3.94 7.52
C TRP A 13 17.39 -2.46 7.84
N GLU A 14 17.70 -1.63 6.85
CA GLU A 14 17.45 -0.19 6.92
C GLU A 14 17.01 0.37 5.56
N VAL A 15 16.32 1.50 5.60
CA VAL A 15 16.09 2.32 4.42
C VAL A 15 17.19 3.37 4.34
N LYS A 16 18.08 3.23 3.37
CA LYS A 16 19.08 4.24 3.02
C LYS A 16 18.37 5.43 2.35
N LEU A 17 18.41 6.59 2.99
CA LEU A 17 17.87 7.86 2.47
C LEU A 17 18.89 8.50 1.51
N ASN A 18 18.90 8.04 0.26
CA ASN A 18 19.87 8.42 -0.76
C ASN A 18 19.25 9.09 -2.00
N ASP A 19 17.99 9.52 -1.89
CA ASP A 19 17.26 10.26 -2.93
C ASP A 19 17.35 9.65 -4.33
N THR A 20 17.43 8.31 -4.44
CA THR A 20 17.52 7.60 -5.74
C THR A 20 16.19 7.66 -6.50
N GLY A 21 15.12 8.12 -5.85
CA GLY A 21 13.86 8.45 -6.48
C GLY A 21 12.81 7.34 -6.39
N VAL A 22 11.60 7.71 -6.79
CA VAL A 22 10.41 6.86 -6.95
C VAL A 22 10.28 6.51 -8.43
N ARG A 23 9.84 5.29 -8.76
CA ARG A 23 9.61 4.92 -10.16
C ARG A 23 8.29 5.53 -10.63
N LEU A 24 8.36 6.50 -11.54
CA LEU A 24 7.19 7.06 -12.22
C LEU A 24 6.97 6.37 -13.57
N VAL A 25 5.77 5.84 -13.78
CA VAL A 25 5.31 5.28 -15.06
C VAL A 25 4.17 6.15 -15.58
N LEU A 26 4.22 6.48 -16.86
CA LEU A 26 3.13 7.15 -17.56
C LEU A 26 2.54 6.12 -18.54
N ALA A 27 1.21 5.99 -18.59
CA ALA A 27 0.55 4.93 -19.35
C ALA A 27 -0.80 5.40 -19.94
N THR A 28 -1.22 4.77 -21.03
CA THR A 28 -2.56 4.98 -21.61
C THR A 28 -3.33 3.66 -21.59
N ALA A 29 -4.61 3.71 -21.22
CA ALA A 29 -5.52 2.58 -21.31
C ALA A 29 -6.42 2.74 -22.54
N GLU A 30 -6.55 1.68 -23.34
CA GLU A 30 -7.49 1.61 -24.46
C GLU A 30 -8.91 1.24 -23.96
N ALA A 31 -9.40 2.01 -22.98
CA ALA A 31 -10.71 1.87 -22.36
C ALA A 31 -11.19 3.24 -21.84
N THR A 32 -12.49 3.40 -21.59
CA THR A 32 -13.02 4.53 -20.81
C THR A 32 -12.94 4.25 -19.31
N VAL A 33 -13.10 5.27 -18.47
CA VAL A 33 -13.16 5.06 -17.00
C VAL A 33 -14.42 4.28 -16.63
N GLU A 34 -15.53 4.58 -17.28
CA GLU A 34 -16.83 3.93 -17.07
C GLU A 34 -16.75 2.44 -17.40
N ASP A 35 -16.14 2.06 -18.53
CA ASP A 35 -15.95 0.66 -18.91
C ASP A 35 -14.99 -0.07 -17.96
N PHE A 36 -14.00 0.64 -17.42
CA PHE A 36 -13.03 0.08 -16.49
C PHE A 36 -13.67 -0.21 -15.13
N VAL A 37 -14.36 0.77 -14.55
CA VAL A 37 -14.99 0.68 -13.22
C VAL A 37 -16.25 -0.19 -13.26
N GLY A 38 -16.98 -0.21 -14.38
CA GLY A 38 -18.18 -1.01 -14.58
C GLY A 38 -17.94 -2.49 -14.90
N ALA A 39 -16.69 -2.94 -14.93
CA ALA A 39 -16.35 -4.34 -15.16
C ALA A 39 -16.80 -5.23 -13.99
N GLY A 40 -17.13 -6.49 -14.27
CA GLY A 40 -17.49 -7.46 -13.21
C GLY A 40 -16.33 -7.78 -12.25
N ASP A 41 -16.67 -8.26 -11.06
CA ASP A 41 -15.74 -8.44 -9.93
C ASP A 41 -14.48 -9.26 -10.25
N GLU A 42 -14.61 -10.37 -10.99
CA GLU A 42 -13.47 -11.25 -11.33
C GLU A 42 -12.43 -10.56 -12.23
N ASP A 43 -12.87 -9.68 -13.13
CA ASP A 43 -12.01 -8.92 -14.03
C ASP A 43 -11.42 -7.67 -13.37
N SER A 44 -12.10 -7.12 -12.36
CA SER A 44 -11.74 -5.86 -11.73
C SER A 44 -10.36 -5.92 -11.06
N ALA A 45 -10.10 -6.94 -10.23
CA ALA A 45 -8.83 -7.05 -9.50
C ALA A 45 -7.60 -7.15 -10.44
N ARG A 46 -7.73 -7.88 -11.56
CA ARG A 46 -6.65 -8.00 -12.58
C ARG A 46 -6.40 -6.67 -13.27
N ARG A 47 -7.47 -6.01 -13.69
CA ARG A 47 -7.42 -4.70 -14.35
C ARG A 47 -6.81 -3.64 -13.43
N GLU A 48 -7.19 -3.62 -12.16
CA GLU A 48 -6.64 -2.71 -11.14
C GLU A 48 -5.15 -2.97 -10.89
N ALA A 49 -4.73 -4.23 -10.82
CA ALA A 49 -3.31 -4.59 -10.68
C ALA A 49 -2.46 -4.08 -11.86
N ALA A 50 -3.01 -4.07 -13.07
CA ALA A 50 -2.35 -3.49 -14.25
C ALA A 50 -2.11 -1.98 -14.15
N LEU A 51 -2.87 -1.28 -13.30
CA LEU A 51 -2.71 0.15 -13.06
C LEU A 51 -1.66 0.48 -12.00
N ALA A 52 -1.23 -0.49 -11.19
CA ALA A 52 -0.31 -0.29 -10.07
C ALA A 52 0.85 -1.31 -10.11
N PRO A 53 1.84 -1.15 -11.01
CA PRO A 53 2.93 -2.11 -11.15
C PRO A 53 3.93 -2.04 -9.98
N TRP A 54 4.51 -3.19 -9.64
CA TRP A 54 5.67 -3.28 -8.76
C TRP A 54 6.68 -4.30 -9.29
N THR A 55 7.81 -4.41 -8.60
CA THR A 55 8.77 -5.49 -8.78
C THR A 55 9.20 -5.94 -7.40
N ASP A 56 9.35 -7.25 -7.22
CA ASP A 56 9.80 -7.80 -5.94
C ASP A 56 11.19 -7.27 -5.58
N VAL A 57 11.41 -7.12 -4.28
CA VAL A 57 12.72 -6.71 -3.76
C VAL A 57 13.67 -7.90 -3.92
N ASN A 58 14.73 -7.71 -4.70
CA ASN A 58 15.81 -8.68 -4.77
C ASN A 58 16.56 -8.67 -3.43
N ALA A 59 16.62 -9.81 -2.75
CA ALA A 59 17.32 -9.95 -1.48
C ALA A 59 18.86 -9.89 -1.62
N GLU A 60 19.40 -10.20 -2.80
CA GLU A 60 20.84 -10.13 -3.11
C GLU A 60 21.27 -8.68 -3.38
N ASP A 61 20.46 -7.93 -4.14
CA ASP A 61 20.72 -6.54 -4.53
C ASP A 61 19.58 -5.57 -4.12
N PRO A 62 19.23 -5.48 -2.82
CA PRO A 62 18.06 -4.72 -2.37
C PRO A 62 18.20 -3.20 -2.56
N ASP A 63 19.43 -2.71 -2.69
CA ASP A 63 19.71 -1.29 -2.90
C ASP A 63 19.48 -0.83 -4.36
N MET A 64 19.36 -1.79 -5.28
CA MET A 64 19.02 -1.55 -6.68
C MET A 64 17.50 -1.53 -6.93
N CYS A 65 16.70 -2.01 -5.97
CA CYS A 65 15.24 -2.10 -6.09
C CYS A 65 14.54 -0.80 -5.72
N ALA A 66 13.68 -0.29 -6.60
CA ALA A 66 12.75 0.78 -6.23
C ALA A 66 11.70 0.24 -5.24
N LEU A 67 11.45 0.98 -4.16
CA LEU A 67 10.52 0.54 -3.11
C LEU A 67 9.13 1.17 -3.26
N CYS A 68 8.99 2.17 -4.13
CA CYS A 68 7.75 2.87 -4.41
C CYS A 68 7.65 3.13 -5.91
N PHE A 69 6.48 2.78 -6.45
CA PHE A 69 6.09 2.95 -7.83
C PHE A 69 4.83 3.81 -7.86
N LEU A 70 4.78 4.73 -8.82
CA LEU A 70 3.60 5.53 -9.12
C LEU A 70 3.35 5.45 -10.61
N GLN A 71 2.15 5.05 -11.01
CA GLN A 71 1.72 5.01 -12.40
C GLN A 71 0.56 5.98 -12.62
N LEU A 72 0.71 6.85 -13.61
CA LEU A 72 -0.34 7.73 -14.08
C LEU A 72 -0.90 7.16 -15.38
N THR A 73 -2.12 6.66 -15.33
CA THR A 73 -2.77 6.05 -16.49
C THR A 73 -3.87 6.97 -17.00
N ARG A 74 -3.81 7.38 -18.27
CA ARG A 74 -4.87 8.14 -18.94
C ARG A 74 -5.80 7.21 -19.71
N PHE A 75 -7.11 7.36 -19.53
CA PHE A 75 -8.13 6.63 -20.28
C PHE A 75 -8.53 7.36 -21.57
N GLN A 76 -9.16 6.65 -22.49
CA GLN A 76 -9.75 7.22 -23.70
C GLN A 76 -11.01 8.05 -23.35
N GLY A 77 -11.53 8.76 -24.34
CA GLY A 77 -12.75 9.57 -24.17
C GLY A 77 -12.47 10.94 -23.54
N ASP A 78 -13.16 11.23 -22.44
CA ASP A 78 -13.18 12.54 -21.78
C ASP A 78 -11.85 12.93 -21.08
N GLY A 79 -10.90 11.99 -21.01
CA GLY A 79 -9.58 12.20 -20.44
C GLY A 79 -9.50 11.92 -18.94
N GLY A 80 -10.41 11.09 -18.40
CA GLY A 80 -10.26 10.47 -17.09
C GLY A 80 -8.90 9.78 -16.90
N TYR A 81 -8.50 9.61 -15.64
CA TYR A 81 -7.20 9.03 -15.30
C TYR A 81 -7.25 8.22 -14.01
N ALA A 82 -6.29 7.31 -13.87
CA ALA A 82 -6.00 6.59 -12.63
C ALA A 82 -4.60 6.92 -12.12
N VAL A 83 -4.46 6.86 -10.80
CA VAL A 83 -3.18 6.93 -10.09
C VAL A 83 -2.99 5.62 -9.35
N GLY A 84 -2.17 4.73 -9.91
CA GLY A 84 -1.80 3.49 -9.23
C GLY A 84 -0.51 3.70 -8.44
N VAL A 85 -0.48 3.19 -7.20
CA VAL A 85 0.67 3.32 -6.32
C VAL A 85 0.95 1.97 -5.68
N SER A 86 2.19 1.51 -5.82
CA SER A 86 2.65 0.27 -5.20
C SER A 86 3.86 0.59 -4.33
N CYS A 87 3.85 0.12 -3.10
CA CYS A 87 4.90 0.41 -2.13
C CYS A 87 5.24 -0.85 -1.34
N SER A 88 6.53 -1.12 -1.17
CA SER A 88 7.00 -2.19 -0.30
C SER A 88 6.61 -1.89 1.15
N LEU A 89 6.04 -2.88 1.84
CA LEU A 89 5.75 -2.79 3.28
C LEU A 89 7.02 -2.56 4.11
N MET A 90 8.20 -2.96 3.61
CA MET A 90 9.49 -2.67 4.25
C MET A 90 9.88 -1.19 4.20
N LEU A 91 9.19 -0.38 3.40
CA LEU A 91 9.38 1.07 3.32
C LEU A 91 8.31 1.83 4.11
N CYS A 92 7.05 1.42 3.97
CA CYS A 92 5.91 2.19 4.46
C CYS A 92 4.72 1.27 4.69
N ASP A 93 4.03 1.45 5.82
CA ASP A 93 2.74 0.80 6.06
C ASP A 93 1.60 1.47 5.27
N PRO A 94 0.45 0.80 5.08
CA PRO A 94 -0.69 1.33 4.32
C PRO A 94 -1.22 2.69 4.81
N LEU A 95 -1.31 2.90 6.13
CA LEU A 95 -1.81 4.16 6.69
C LEU A 95 -0.84 5.31 6.42
N SER A 96 0.45 5.09 6.61
CA SER A 96 1.50 6.05 6.26
C SER A 96 1.55 6.35 4.76
N LEU A 97 1.29 5.35 3.91
CA LEU A 97 1.21 5.54 2.46
C LEU A 97 0.03 6.43 2.08
N ALA A 98 -1.15 6.17 2.64
CA ALA A 98 -2.33 7.00 2.41
C ALA A 98 -2.08 8.46 2.83
N ARG A 99 -1.49 8.67 4.01
CA ARG A 99 -1.08 10.00 4.50
C ARG A 99 -0.06 10.67 3.57
N PHE A 100 0.91 9.92 3.05
CA PHE A 100 1.86 10.43 2.07
C PHE A 100 1.15 10.90 0.78
N LEU A 101 0.20 10.12 0.25
CA LEU A 101 -0.54 10.48 -0.96
C LEU A 101 -1.42 11.72 -0.77
N LEU A 102 -2.10 11.83 0.38
CA LEU A 102 -2.85 13.03 0.75
C LEU A 102 -1.93 14.26 0.86
N SER A 103 -0.76 14.10 1.47
CA SER A 103 0.24 15.17 1.55
C SER A 103 0.81 15.54 0.19
N TRP A 104 1.01 14.57 -0.70
CA TRP A 104 1.45 14.80 -2.08
C TRP A 104 0.41 15.61 -2.86
N ALA A 105 -0.87 15.23 -2.78
CA ALA A 105 -1.96 15.94 -3.43
C ALA A 105 -2.10 17.39 -2.94
N ARG A 106 -2.02 17.63 -1.62
CA ARG A 106 -2.02 18.97 -1.02
C ARG A 106 -0.84 19.82 -1.51
N THR A 107 0.37 19.25 -1.46
CA THR A 107 1.59 19.93 -1.97
C THR A 107 1.42 20.31 -3.44
N HIS A 108 0.87 19.42 -4.26
CA HIS A 108 0.62 19.70 -5.67
C HIS A 108 -0.42 20.82 -5.89
N ALA A 109 -1.48 20.88 -5.07
CA ALA A 109 -2.45 21.96 -5.10
C ALA A 109 -1.81 23.32 -4.74
N GLU A 110 -0.98 23.35 -3.70
CA GLU A 110 -0.22 24.55 -3.32
C GLU A 110 0.75 24.99 -4.41
N MET A 111 1.49 24.05 -5.01
CA MET A 111 2.41 24.32 -6.12
C MET A 111 1.67 24.89 -7.32
N LYS A 112 0.49 24.35 -7.68
CA LYS A 112 -0.36 24.88 -8.76
C LYS A 112 -0.86 26.29 -8.46
N ALA A 113 -1.25 26.57 -7.22
CA ALA A 113 -1.68 27.90 -6.81
C ALA A 113 -0.55 28.94 -6.96
N ARG A 114 0.67 28.56 -6.54
CA ARG A 114 1.88 29.39 -6.70
C ARG A 114 2.31 29.53 -8.15
N SER A 115 2.14 28.49 -8.97
CA SER A 115 2.61 28.49 -10.37
C SER A 115 1.80 29.39 -11.31
N LYS A 116 0.72 30.00 -10.83
CA LYS A 116 0.03 31.10 -11.52
C LYS A 116 0.90 32.35 -11.65
N VAL A 117 1.93 32.46 -10.82
CA VAL A 117 2.87 33.59 -10.78
C VAL A 117 4.16 33.26 -11.53
N ASP A 118 4.72 32.06 -11.32
CA ASP A 118 5.95 31.58 -11.99
C ASP A 118 5.85 30.12 -12.43
N ALA A 119 6.39 29.78 -13.60
CA ALA A 119 6.36 28.40 -14.11
C ALA A 119 7.15 27.46 -13.18
N ASN A 120 6.49 26.43 -12.65
CA ASN A 120 7.13 25.45 -11.77
C ASN A 120 7.58 24.21 -12.57
N PRO A 121 8.90 23.96 -12.74
CA PRO A 121 9.40 22.84 -13.51
C PRO A 121 9.05 21.47 -12.89
N MET A 122 8.78 21.42 -11.59
CA MET A 122 8.38 20.18 -10.91
C MET A 122 6.96 19.72 -11.25
N MET A 123 6.14 20.57 -11.88
CA MET A 123 4.80 20.25 -12.35
C MET A 123 4.78 19.69 -13.78
N GLN A 124 5.94 19.52 -14.42
CA GLN A 124 6.00 19.07 -15.82
C GLN A 124 5.36 17.70 -16.03
N TYR A 125 5.39 16.78 -15.05
CA TYR A 125 4.66 15.52 -15.18
C TYR A 125 3.15 15.73 -15.30
N ALA A 126 2.59 16.81 -14.74
CA ALA A 126 1.18 17.12 -14.87
C ALA A 126 0.80 17.56 -16.31
N SER A 127 1.77 17.97 -17.13
CA SER A 127 1.52 18.23 -18.55
C SER A 127 1.20 16.94 -19.30
N TYR A 128 1.56 15.77 -18.79
CA TYR A 128 1.14 14.48 -19.34
C TYR A 128 -0.39 14.39 -19.45
N PHE A 129 -1.10 14.84 -18.43
CA PHE A 129 -2.56 14.86 -18.43
C PHE A 129 -3.17 15.86 -19.43
N GLN A 130 -2.38 16.79 -19.96
CA GLN A 130 -2.83 17.81 -20.92
C GLN A 130 -2.39 17.49 -22.35
N ARG A 131 -1.25 16.82 -22.52
CA ARG A 131 -0.61 16.55 -23.82
C ARG A 131 -0.10 15.11 -23.88
N PRO A 132 -0.98 14.10 -24.03
CA PRO A 132 -0.58 12.71 -24.10
C PRO A 132 0.43 12.44 -25.24
N ASP A 133 0.34 13.19 -26.34
CA ASP A 133 1.24 13.08 -27.51
C ASP A 133 2.68 13.50 -27.23
N THR A 134 2.98 14.06 -26.04
CA THR A 134 4.37 14.34 -25.62
C THR A 134 5.14 13.08 -25.26
N MET A 135 4.48 11.93 -25.15
CA MET A 135 5.16 10.63 -25.06
C MET A 135 5.85 10.30 -26.38
N THR A 136 7.16 10.50 -26.44
CA THR A 136 7.95 10.23 -27.64
C THR A 136 8.36 8.76 -27.79
N ARG A 137 8.21 7.93 -26.74
CA ARG A 137 8.64 6.53 -26.76
C ARG A 137 7.69 5.59 -26.02
N ARG A 138 6.96 4.78 -26.80
CA ARG A 138 6.20 3.63 -26.29
C ARG A 138 7.18 2.52 -25.89
N ILE A 139 7.20 2.15 -24.61
CA ILE A 139 8.15 1.15 -24.08
C ILE A 139 7.58 -0.27 -24.18
N LYS A 140 6.30 -0.44 -23.83
CA LYS A 140 5.61 -1.73 -23.83
C LYS A 140 4.11 -1.53 -24.03
N SER A 141 3.42 -2.55 -24.51
CA SER A 141 1.96 -2.68 -24.46
C SER A 141 1.63 -3.97 -23.72
N ILE A 142 0.65 -3.94 -22.83
CA ILE A 142 0.22 -5.08 -22.02
C ILE A 142 -1.31 -5.08 -22.03
N PRO A 143 -1.96 -6.18 -22.44
CA PRO A 143 -3.40 -6.33 -22.26
C PRO A 143 -3.76 -6.28 -20.78
N LEU A 144 -4.75 -5.45 -20.40
CA LEU A 144 -5.12 -5.19 -19.00
C LEU A 144 -5.54 -6.48 -18.25
N ASP A 145 -6.06 -7.45 -18.98
CA ASP A 145 -6.52 -8.76 -18.52
C ASP A 145 -5.41 -9.81 -18.39
N THR A 146 -4.22 -9.55 -18.93
CA THR A 146 -3.08 -10.47 -18.88
C THR A 146 -2.15 -10.27 -17.69
N VAL A 147 -2.36 -9.20 -16.92
CA VAL A 147 -1.62 -8.99 -15.68
C VAL A 147 -2.17 -9.98 -14.66
N ALA A 148 -1.30 -10.86 -14.15
CA ALA A 148 -1.65 -11.70 -13.02
C ALA A 148 -2.16 -10.76 -11.91
N ALA A 149 -3.41 -10.94 -11.48
CA ALA A 149 -3.89 -10.22 -10.32
C ALA A 149 -2.93 -10.46 -9.16
N ALA A 150 -2.81 -9.46 -8.28
CA ALA A 150 -2.35 -9.72 -6.92
C ALA A 150 -3.08 -10.98 -6.41
N ASP A 151 -2.34 -11.89 -5.78
CA ASP A 151 -2.77 -13.26 -5.49
C ASP A 151 -4.27 -13.31 -5.11
N THR A 152 -5.14 -13.74 -6.03
CA THR A 152 -6.61 -13.67 -5.82
C THR A 152 -7.09 -14.60 -4.71
N ASN A 153 -6.17 -15.42 -4.22
CA ASN A 153 -6.35 -16.36 -3.13
C ASN A 153 -6.09 -15.73 -1.76
N VAL A 154 -5.91 -14.41 -1.63
CA VAL A 154 -5.86 -13.75 -0.32
C VAL A 154 -6.96 -12.72 -0.16
N GLU A 155 -7.45 -12.59 1.07
CA GLU A 155 -8.37 -11.53 1.46
C GLU A 155 -7.81 -10.78 2.66
N THR A 156 -8.04 -9.46 2.69
CA THR A 156 -7.54 -8.59 3.76
C THR A 156 -8.68 -7.92 4.50
N VAL A 157 -8.70 -8.09 5.82
CA VAL A 157 -9.63 -7.40 6.72
C VAL A 157 -8.85 -6.33 7.48
N LEU A 158 -9.45 -5.14 7.60
CA LEU A 158 -8.92 -4.04 8.40
C LEU A 158 -9.63 -4.01 9.76
N PHE A 159 -8.84 -3.92 10.82
CA PHE A 159 -9.30 -3.85 12.21
C PHE A 159 -8.81 -2.58 12.87
N ARG A 160 -9.58 -2.12 13.83
CA ARG A 160 -9.22 -1.09 14.79
C ARG A 160 -9.08 -1.74 16.16
N ALA A 161 -7.95 -1.45 16.81
CA ALA A 161 -7.64 -1.94 18.15
C ALA A 161 -7.32 -0.79 19.09
N ALA A 162 -7.93 -0.79 20.27
CA ALA A 162 -7.59 0.14 21.34
C ALA A 162 -6.22 -0.22 21.96
N ASN A 163 -5.54 0.78 22.52
CA ASN A 163 -4.32 0.53 23.30
C ASN A 163 -4.67 -0.27 24.56
N THR A 164 -3.85 -1.27 24.88
CA THR A 164 -3.90 -1.93 26.19
C THR A 164 -2.93 -1.26 27.15
N VAL A 165 -3.15 -1.41 28.46
CA VAL A 165 -2.26 -0.86 29.49
C VAL A 165 -0.97 -1.70 29.50
N GLY A 166 0.14 -1.15 29.01
CA GLY A 166 1.44 -1.81 28.94
C GLY A 166 2.11 -1.64 27.57
N ALA A 167 3.27 -2.27 27.37
CA ALA A 167 3.85 -2.38 26.04
C ALA A 167 2.93 -3.26 25.16
N PRO A 168 2.62 -2.85 23.93
CA PRO A 168 1.74 -3.61 23.06
C PRO A 168 2.40 -4.93 22.68
N ASP A 169 1.73 -6.05 22.99
CA ASP A 169 2.09 -7.36 22.44
C ASP A 169 1.54 -7.46 21.02
N HIS A 170 2.36 -7.05 20.05
CA HIS A 170 1.99 -7.09 18.64
C HIS A 170 1.70 -8.51 18.14
N ARG A 171 2.27 -9.56 18.75
CA ARG A 171 2.01 -10.95 18.35
C ARG A 171 0.63 -11.40 18.79
N ALA A 172 0.27 -11.13 20.04
CA ALA A 172 -1.07 -11.44 20.56
C ALA A 172 -2.15 -10.67 19.81
N LEU A 173 -1.92 -9.38 19.55
CA LEU A 173 -2.83 -8.55 18.76
C LEU A 173 -2.99 -9.09 17.32
N ALA A 174 -1.87 -9.41 16.67
CA ALA A 174 -1.88 -9.96 15.32
C ALA A 174 -2.63 -11.30 15.26
N ARG A 175 -2.41 -12.18 16.23
CA ARG A 175 -3.12 -13.46 16.33
C ARG A 175 -4.63 -13.26 16.45
N ALA A 176 -5.07 -12.37 17.34
CA ALA A 176 -6.49 -12.06 17.50
C ALA A 176 -7.13 -11.54 16.21
N CYS A 177 -6.43 -10.68 15.46
CA CYS A 177 -6.89 -10.19 14.16
C CYS A 177 -6.97 -11.31 13.11
N VAL A 178 -5.99 -12.24 13.07
CA VAL A 178 -6.01 -13.39 12.16
C VAL A 178 -7.16 -14.34 12.48
N ASP A 179 -7.35 -14.70 13.75
CA ASP A 179 -8.45 -15.59 14.17
C ASP A 179 -9.82 -14.97 13.80
N GLN A 180 -10.00 -13.67 14.04
CA GLN A 180 -11.23 -12.96 13.69
C GLN A 180 -11.41 -12.77 12.17
N ALA A 181 -10.33 -12.64 11.39
CA ALA A 181 -10.39 -12.60 9.94
C ALA A 181 -10.81 -13.96 9.37
N ILE A 182 -10.22 -15.05 9.85
CA ILE A 182 -10.58 -16.43 9.45
C ILE A 182 -12.06 -16.70 9.70
N GLU A 183 -12.55 -16.38 10.90
CA GLU A 183 -13.97 -16.57 11.26
C GLU A 183 -14.90 -15.80 10.32
N ARG A 184 -14.56 -14.54 10.02
CA ARG A 184 -15.40 -13.68 9.17
C ARG A 184 -15.43 -14.10 7.71
N LEU A 185 -14.29 -14.52 7.19
CA LEU A 185 -14.15 -14.87 5.79
C LEU A 185 -14.51 -16.34 5.52
N GLY A 186 -14.68 -17.15 6.57
CA GLY A 186 -14.84 -18.60 6.44
C GLY A 186 -13.60 -19.26 5.84
N ALA A 187 -12.42 -18.67 6.08
CA ALA A 187 -11.15 -19.12 5.51
C ALA A 187 -10.61 -20.36 6.23
N ALA A 188 -9.62 -21.01 5.61
CA ALA A 188 -8.88 -22.08 6.27
C ALA A 188 -8.03 -21.55 7.44
N LYS A 189 -7.67 -22.46 8.35
CA LYS A 189 -6.79 -22.15 9.46
C LYS A 189 -5.40 -21.77 8.94
N VAL A 190 -4.83 -20.68 9.48
CA VAL A 190 -3.50 -20.18 9.12
C VAL A 190 -2.50 -20.57 10.22
N PRO A 191 -1.68 -21.62 10.03
CA PRO A 191 -0.76 -22.11 11.07
C PRO A 191 0.46 -21.19 11.28
N ARG A 192 0.72 -20.31 10.31
CA ARG A 192 1.86 -19.39 10.29
C ARG A 192 1.47 -18.06 9.66
N PHE A 193 1.88 -16.97 10.28
CA PHE A 193 1.72 -15.63 9.72
C PHE A 193 2.93 -14.75 10.05
N SER A 194 3.21 -13.81 9.16
CA SER A 194 4.20 -12.75 9.38
C SER A 194 3.54 -11.49 9.93
N VAL A 195 4.20 -10.82 10.88
CA VAL A 195 3.75 -9.59 11.53
C VAL A 195 4.74 -8.49 11.20
N VAL A 196 4.27 -7.47 10.49
CA VAL A 196 4.97 -6.21 10.27
C VAL A 196 4.41 -5.19 11.26
N ALA A 197 5.20 -4.77 12.23
CA ALA A 197 4.74 -3.80 13.23
C ALA A 197 5.53 -2.49 13.13
N VAL A 198 4.81 -1.38 13.03
CA VAL A 198 5.40 -0.04 13.04
C VAL A 198 5.34 0.51 14.46
N ALA A 199 6.48 0.93 15.00
CA ALA A 199 6.56 1.50 16.33
C ALA A 199 5.83 2.86 16.40
N LYS A 200 5.24 3.18 17.57
CA LYS A 200 4.69 4.52 17.80
C LYS A 200 5.82 5.55 17.85
N THR A 201 5.52 6.77 17.41
CA THR A 201 6.47 7.87 17.49
C THR A 201 6.79 8.18 18.95
N GLY A 202 8.07 8.06 19.34
CA GLY A 202 8.51 8.30 20.73
C GLY A 202 8.65 7.05 21.60
N GLU A 203 8.32 5.86 21.10
CA GLU A 203 8.67 4.60 21.77
C GLU A 203 10.14 4.24 21.50
N GLY A 204 10.94 4.04 22.56
CA GLY A 204 12.35 3.66 22.48
C GLY A 204 13.33 4.84 22.35
N LYS A 205 14.62 4.52 22.14
CA LYS A 205 15.73 5.50 22.08
C LYS A 205 16.10 5.96 20.65
N GLY A 206 15.26 5.69 19.65
CA GLY A 206 15.55 5.97 18.23
C GLY A 206 14.32 6.44 17.44
N PRO A 207 14.47 6.75 16.14
CA PRO A 207 13.32 6.97 15.26
C PRO A 207 12.42 5.72 15.25
N ALA A 208 11.10 5.91 15.11
CA ALA A 208 10.15 4.81 15.04
C ALA A 208 10.61 3.75 14.05
N GLY A 209 10.93 2.56 14.57
CA GLY A 209 11.38 1.43 13.79
C GLY A 209 10.22 0.59 13.28
N MET A 210 10.47 -0.21 12.26
CA MET A 210 9.57 -1.27 11.83
C MET A 210 10.22 -2.60 12.21
N SER A 211 9.44 -3.51 12.81
CA SER A 211 9.85 -4.91 13.02
C SER A 211 9.08 -5.84 12.10
N VAL A 212 9.73 -6.94 11.73
CA VAL A 212 9.13 -8.04 10.97
C VAL A 212 9.42 -9.32 11.72
N GLU A 213 8.37 -10.03 12.10
CA GLU A 213 8.45 -11.26 12.89
C GLU A 213 7.55 -12.33 12.29
N THR A 214 7.95 -13.60 12.39
CA THR A 214 7.09 -14.72 12.03
C THR A 214 6.49 -15.31 13.30
N CYS A 215 5.18 -15.58 13.27
CA CYS A 215 4.45 -16.24 14.34
C CYS A 215 3.98 -17.62 13.86
N GLN A 216 4.23 -18.64 14.68
CA GLN A 216 3.72 -20.00 14.47
C GLN A 216 2.72 -20.37 15.56
N GLU A 217 1.80 -21.27 15.25
CA GLU A 217 0.77 -21.71 16.18
C GLU A 217 1.33 -22.25 17.51
N ASP A 218 2.39 -23.05 17.46
CA ASP A 218 2.97 -23.71 18.64
C ASP A 218 3.78 -22.77 19.57
N GLU A 219 4.13 -21.59 19.08
CA GLU A 219 4.96 -20.60 19.82
C GLU A 219 4.12 -19.59 20.61
N LEU A 220 2.80 -19.59 20.41
CA LEU A 220 1.89 -18.67 21.05
C LEU A 220 1.36 -19.29 22.35
N PRO A 221 1.50 -18.61 23.51
CA PRO A 221 0.89 -19.10 24.75
C PRO A 221 -0.62 -19.26 24.51
N GLY A 222 -1.12 -20.48 24.71
CA GLY A 222 -2.51 -20.83 24.41
C GLY A 222 -3.47 -19.83 25.05
N SER A 223 -4.23 -19.10 24.21
CA SER A 223 -5.31 -18.20 24.59
C SER A 223 -5.11 -17.52 25.96
N GLY A 224 -3.97 -16.84 26.11
CA GLY A 224 -3.72 -15.96 27.25
C GLY A 224 -4.51 -14.67 27.05
N GLY A 225 -5.81 -14.72 27.31
CA GLY A 225 -6.79 -13.68 27.02
C GLY A 225 -6.49 -12.33 27.66
N GLY A 226 -5.80 -11.47 26.92
CA GLY A 226 -6.18 -10.08 26.82
C GLY A 226 -7.24 -10.00 25.73
N GLU A 227 -8.50 -9.78 26.08
CA GLU A 227 -9.57 -9.57 25.11
C GLU A 227 -9.26 -8.26 24.37
N HIS A 228 -8.53 -8.35 23.26
CA HIS A 228 -8.35 -7.20 22.39
C HIS A 228 -9.74 -6.83 21.87
N LYS A 229 -10.23 -5.65 22.25
CA LYS A 229 -11.46 -5.11 21.70
C LYS A 229 -11.18 -4.71 20.25
N LEU A 230 -11.44 -5.63 19.33
CA LEU A 230 -11.26 -5.47 17.89
C LEU A 230 -12.58 -5.05 17.24
N GLU A 231 -12.53 -3.95 16.51
CA GLU A 231 -13.63 -3.46 15.69
C GLU A 231 -13.22 -3.54 14.21
N VAL A 232 -14.15 -3.92 13.31
CA VAL A 232 -13.87 -3.84 11.87
C VAL A 232 -13.79 -2.38 11.49
N ALA A 233 -12.70 -2.01 10.82
CA ALA A 233 -12.56 -0.70 10.23
C ALA A 233 -12.76 -0.78 8.72
N GLN A 234 -13.17 0.34 8.13
CA GLN A 234 -13.34 0.49 6.70
C GLN A 234 -12.09 1.10 6.08
N TRP A 235 -11.73 0.67 4.87
CA TRP A 235 -10.59 1.23 4.15
C TRP A 235 -10.76 2.73 3.84
N GLN A 236 -12.01 3.19 3.74
CA GLN A 236 -12.38 4.60 3.59
C GLN A 236 -11.89 5.47 4.76
N GLU A 237 -11.62 4.89 5.93
CA GLU A 237 -11.06 5.61 7.07
C GLU A 237 -9.63 6.10 6.81
N LEU A 238 -8.94 5.58 5.79
CA LEU A 238 -7.64 6.09 5.35
C LEU A 238 -7.76 7.44 4.60
N GLY A 239 -8.96 7.80 4.15
CA GLY A 239 -9.31 9.13 3.65
C GLY A 239 -8.85 9.45 2.23
N LEU A 240 -8.49 8.45 1.41
CA LEU A 240 -8.07 8.68 0.02
C LEU A 240 -9.20 9.22 -0.87
N GLU A 241 -10.46 9.13 -0.44
CA GLU A 241 -11.65 9.70 -1.08
C GLU A 241 -11.56 11.24 -1.15
N GLU A 242 -10.82 11.84 -0.22
CA GLU A 242 -10.58 13.28 -0.16
C GLU A 242 -9.34 13.72 -0.96
N LEU A 243 -8.66 12.78 -1.63
CA LEU A 243 -7.51 13.09 -2.46
C LEU A 243 -7.96 13.88 -3.70
N VAL A 244 -7.66 15.17 -3.73
CA VAL A 244 -7.96 16.03 -4.88
C VAL A 244 -6.70 16.17 -5.74
N LEU A 245 -6.75 15.61 -6.95
CA LEU A 245 -5.76 15.86 -7.99
C LEU A 245 -6.44 16.55 -9.16
N ARG A 246 -5.79 17.60 -9.68
CA ARG A 246 -6.33 18.40 -10.80
C ARG A 246 -7.77 18.89 -10.61
N GLU A 247 -8.19 19.18 -9.38
CA GLU A 247 -9.55 19.65 -9.02
C GLU A 247 -10.63 18.56 -9.10
N SER A 248 -10.23 17.29 -9.27
CA SER A 248 -11.13 16.13 -9.28
C SER A 248 -10.88 15.24 -8.07
N LYS A 249 -11.96 14.71 -7.50
CA LYS A 249 -11.93 13.62 -6.51
C LYS A 249 -11.93 12.26 -7.23
N PRO A 250 -11.48 11.17 -6.58
CA PRO A 250 -11.53 9.83 -7.16
C PRO A 250 -13.00 9.38 -7.28
N VAL A 251 -13.32 8.71 -8.38
CA VAL A 251 -14.64 8.05 -8.57
C VAL A 251 -14.62 6.58 -8.11
N HIS A 252 -13.42 6.01 -7.99
CA HIS A 252 -13.16 4.64 -7.57
C HIS A 252 -11.83 4.58 -6.82
N ILE A 253 -11.79 3.79 -5.76
CA ILE A 253 -10.59 3.54 -4.96
C ILE A 253 -10.58 2.08 -4.58
N SER A 254 -9.47 1.41 -4.80
CA SER A 254 -9.22 0.06 -4.32
C SER A 254 -7.92 -0.02 -3.55
N TYR A 255 -7.87 -0.98 -2.62
CA TYR A 255 -6.75 -1.25 -1.75
C TYR A 255 -6.41 -2.73 -1.86
N SER A 256 -5.13 -3.04 -1.99
CA SER A 256 -4.67 -4.43 -1.99
C SER A 256 -3.36 -4.55 -1.23
N ILE A 257 -3.23 -5.67 -0.52
CA ILE A 257 -1.96 -6.11 0.06
C ILE A 257 -1.53 -7.34 -0.72
N VAL A 258 -0.39 -7.23 -1.37
CA VAL A 258 0.22 -8.34 -2.12
C VAL A 258 1.14 -9.09 -1.18
N THR A 259 0.94 -10.40 -1.08
CA THR A 259 1.85 -11.32 -0.38
C THR A 259 2.74 -12.05 -1.40
N GLY A 260 3.86 -12.62 -0.95
CA GLY A 260 4.80 -13.36 -1.80
C GLY A 260 4.33 -14.74 -2.25
N GLY A 261 3.04 -15.04 -2.12
CA GLY A 261 2.42 -16.35 -2.37
C GLY A 261 2.55 -17.35 -1.22
N GLY A 262 1.65 -18.34 -1.21
CA GLY A 262 1.62 -19.46 -0.25
C GLY A 262 0.58 -19.33 0.87
N ASP A 263 0.56 -20.31 1.77
CA ASP A 263 -0.45 -20.43 2.83
C ASP A 263 -0.13 -19.59 4.09
N GLU A 264 0.80 -18.64 3.99
CA GLU A 264 1.24 -17.78 5.10
C GLU A 264 0.39 -16.50 5.16
N GLY A 265 -0.20 -16.24 6.33
CA GLY A 265 -0.91 -14.97 6.57
C GLY A 265 0.05 -13.80 6.76
N LEU A 266 -0.44 -12.58 6.56
CA LEU A 266 0.31 -11.35 6.79
C LEU A 266 -0.50 -10.38 7.65
N VAL A 267 0.12 -9.85 8.68
CA VAL A 267 -0.47 -8.82 9.55
C VAL A 267 0.39 -7.57 9.52
N VAL A 268 -0.23 -6.40 9.34
CA VAL A 268 0.45 -5.10 9.46
C VAL A 268 -0.18 -4.31 10.60
N VAL A 269 0.60 -4.03 11.64
CA VAL A 269 0.18 -3.24 12.81
C VAL A 269 0.66 -1.80 12.64
N MET A 270 -0.30 -0.88 12.52
CA MET A 270 -0.07 0.53 12.20
C MET A 270 -0.51 1.43 13.35
N PRO A 271 0.37 2.28 13.89
CA PRO A 271 0.01 3.29 14.87
C PRO A 271 -1.09 4.24 14.37
N ASP A 272 -2.20 4.33 15.11
CA ASP A 272 -3.29 5.26 14.81
C ASP A 272 -3.80 5.97 16.06
N GLY A 273 -3.30 7.20 16.27
CA GLY A 273 -3.55 7.96 17.49
C GLY A 273 -3.10 7.18 18.72
N GLU A 274 -4.02 7.01 19.68
CA GLU A 274 -3.78 6.22 20.88
C GLU A 274 -3.80 4.70 20.60
N GLY A 275 -4.46 4.25 19.54
CA GLY A 275 -4.64 2.82 19.22
C GLY A 275 -3.81 2.35 18.02
N PHE A 276 -4.35 1.35 17.34
CA PHE A 276 -3.77 0.77 16.13
C PHE A 276 -4.85 0.52 15.08
N LEU A 277 -4.46 0.70 13.82
CA LEU A 277 -5.11 0.04 12.69
C LEU A 277 -4.30 -1.21 12.34
N VAL A 278 -4.97 -2.33 12.09
CA VAL A 278 -4.33 -3.62 11.84
C VAL A 278 -4.93 -4.25 10.61
N THR A 279 -4.12 -4.53 9.59
CA THR A 279 -4.57 -5.34 8.45
C THR A 279 -4.25 -6.80 8.74
N ALA A 280 -5.19 -7.72 8.56
CA ALA A 280 -4.93 -9.15 8.53
C ALA A 280 -5.29 -9.69 7.15
N THR A 281 -4.27 -10.13 6.43
CA THR A 281 -4.36 -10.78 5.12
C THR A 281 -4.25 -12.29 5.32
N VAL A 282 -5.30 -13.02 4.95
CA VAL A 282 -5.37 -14.48 5.08
C VAL A 282 -5.58 -15.12 3.71
N PRO A 283 -5.00 -16.30 3.46
CA PRO A 283 -5.37 -17.12 2.31
C PRO A 283 -6.84 -17.52 2.36
N LYS A 284 -7.49 -17.60 1.20
CA LYS A 284 -8.84 -18.13 1.00
C LYS A 284 -8.84 -19.66 1.01
#